data_AF-A0A3D5Q1M1-F1
#
_entry.id   AF-A0A3D5Q1M1-F1
#
_cell.length_a   1.000
_cell.length_b   1.000
_cell.length_c   1.000
_cell.angle_alpha   90.00
_cell.angle_beta   90.00
_cell.angle_gamma   90.00
#
_symmetry.space_group_name_H-M   'P 1'
#
loop_
_entity.id
_entity.type
_entity.pdbx_description
1 polymer ?
#
loop_
_entity_poly.entity_id
_entity_poly.type
_entity_poly.pdbx_seq_one_letter_code
_entity_poly.pdbx_strand_id
1 'polypeptide(L)'
;MKSLSLEYLLDWPACEKATVLSILTIPMFAFFMLWTWGTWHFTDFGQTYFSAEGVRLNLIVVCAGMVGWFLLAGVGLWLRAKRRSPPYFATIMVIYYGLSLVPLLYVIGIATPLTGGVLLGAPLVGFIMFGFRDVMWSVVLNLIGAGTLTALTSLGYIPYAPLFRPDVGLQYLSEPYWMLSLLAFVTPLILTAFGITYSLLTRWHAREAEALKMSLTDYLTGASNRRAVLDVIQTELTSVRKDSRPFVVAILDLDHFKQ
;
A
#
# COMPACT_ATOMS: atom_id res chain seq x y z
N MET A 1 -3.55 25.21 -6.72
CA MET A 1 -3.33 23.75 -6.72
C MET A 1 -2.73 23.37 -5.38
N LYS A 2 -3.47 22.74 -4.46
CA LYS A 2 -2.88 22.15 -3.26
C LYS A 2 -1.85 21.11 -3.71
N SER A 3 -0.65 21.13 -3.15
CA SER A 3 0.41 20.18 -3.47
C SER A 3 -0.12 18.75 -3.33
N LEU A 4 0.18 17.91 -4.32
CA LEU A 4 -0.02 16.46 -4.25
C LEU A 4 0.99 15.85 -3.26
N SER A 5 0.94 16.23 -1.97
CA SER A 5 1.66 15.47 -0.96
C SER A 5 0.88 14.20 -0.66
N LEU A 6 1.59 13.06 -0.57
CA LEU A 6 1.04 11.74 -0.25
C LEU A 6 0.18 11.78 1.03
N GLU A 7 0.50 12.71 1.92
CA GLU A 7 -0.22 13.02 3.15
C GLU A 7 -1.70 13.30 2.90
N TYR A 8 -2.05 14.21 1.99
CA TYR A 8 -3.46 14.58 1.77
C TYR A 8 -4.28 13.46 1.13
N LEU A 9 -3.64 12.48 0.48
CA LEU A 9 -4.32 11.40 -0.23
C LEU A 9 -5.14 10.51 0.72
N LEU A 10 -4.69 10.33 1.96
CA LEU A 10 -5.40 9.52 2.96
C LEU A 10 -6.78 10.10 3.31
N ASP A 11 -6.87 11.44 3.34
CA ASP A 11 -8.04 12.21 3.74
C ASP A 11 -9.10 12.30 2.61
N TRP A 12 -8.78 11.81 1.42
CA TRP A 12 -9.71 11.81 0.29
C TRP A 12 -10.85 10.82 0.50
N PRO A 13 -12.04 11.09 -0.08
CA PRO A 13 -13.12 10.11 -0.13
C PRO A 13 -12.64 8.79 -0.75
N ALA A 14 -13.09 7.65 -0.23
CA ALA A 14 -12.71 6.33 -0.71
C ALA A 14 -12.93 6.16 -2.23
N CYS A 15 -14.01 6.75 -2.76
CA CYS A 15 -14.30 6.76 -4.20
C CYS A 15 -13.22 7.48 -5.03
N GLU A 16 -12.66 8.59 -4.54
CA GLU A 16 -11.62 9.33 -5.26
C GLU A 16 -10.29 8.59 -5.23
N LYS A 17 -9.92 8.02 -4.08
CA LYS A 17 -8.75 7.13 -3.94
C LYS A 17 -8.84 5.95 -4.91
N ALA A 18 -9.99 5.28 -4.95
CA ALA A 18 -10.23 4.15 -5.85
C ALA A 18 -10.15 4.56 -7.33
N THR A 19 -10.67 5.74 -7.69
CA THR A 19 -10.59 6.25 -9.07
C THR A 19 -9.15 6.50 -9.49
N VAL A 20 -8.36 7.18 -8.64
CA VAL A 20 -6.94 7.43 -8.94
C VAL A 20 -6.15 6.13 -9.03
N LEU A 21 -6.35 5.20 -8.10
CA LEU A 21 -5.67 3.90 -8.15
C LEU A 21 -6.05 3.07 -9.38
N SER A 22 -7.31 3.14 -9.82
CA SER A 22 -7.75 2.49 -11.07
C SER A 22 -6.99 3.06 -12.28
N ILE A 23 -6.86 4.39 -12.36
CA ILE A 23 -6.10 5.05 -13.42
C ILE A 23 -4.61 4.70 -13.36
N LEU A 24 -4.02 4.66 -12.16
CA LEU A 24 -2.60 4.35 -11.96
C LEU A 24 -2.26 2.88 -12.24
N THR A 25 -3.23 1.98 -12.20
CA THR A 25 -3.00 0.55 -12.45
C THR A 25 -2.97 0.22 -13.95
N ILE A 26 -3.64 1.02 -14.79
CA ILE A 26 -3.59 0.87 -16.25
C ILE A 26 -2.16 0.89 -16.80
N PRO A 27 -1.31 1.90 -16.51
CA PRO A 27 0.07 1.92 -17.02
C PRO A 27 0.91 0.78 -16.46
N MET A 28 0.61 0.26 -15.27
CA MET A 28 1.31 -0.91 -14.73
C MET A 28 1.03 -2.16 -15.58
N PHE A 29 -0.23 -2.42 -15.93
CA PHE A 29 -0.59 -3.53 -16.83
C PHE A 29 -0.02 -3.30 -18.24
N ALA A 30 -0.09 -2.07 -18.76
CA ALA A 30 0.49 -1.75 -20.06
C ALA A 30 2.02 -1.95 -20.08
N PHE A 31 2.71 -1.56 -19.01
CA PHE A 31 4.14 -1.78 -18.85
C PHE A 31 4.47 -3.28 -18.81
N PHE A 32 3.70 -4.06 -18.05
CA PHE A 32 3.87 -5.52 -18.02
C PHE A 32 3.64 -6.14 -19.42
N MET A 33 2.61 -5.69 -20.15
CA MET A 33 2.33 -6.12 -21.53
C MET A 33 3.49 -5.82 -22.48
N LEU A 34 3.99 -4.57 -22.45
CA LEU A 34 5.11 -4.12 -23.27
C LEU A 34 6.40 -4.86 -22.91
N TRP A 35 6.62 -5.14 -21.63
CA TRP A 35 7.74 -5.95 -21.17
C TRP A 35 7.64 -7.37 -21.72
N THR A 36 6.51 -8.06 -21.58
CA THR A 36 6.33 -9.42 -22.13
C THR A 36 6.54 -9.45 -23.64
N TRP A 37 5.98 -8.46 -24.37
CA TRP A 37 6.18 -8.33 -25.81
C TRP A 37 7.65 -8.09 -26.16
N GLY A 38 8.32 -7.19 -25.45
CA GLY A 38 9.73 -6.87 -25.66
C GLY A 38 10.66 -8.04 -25.37
N THR A 39 10.42 -8.75 -24.26
CA THR A 39 11.14 -9.98 -23.89
C THR A 39 10.97 -11.05 -24.96
N TRP A 40 9.74 -11.25 -25.45
CA TRP A 40 9.47 -12.24 -26.50
C TRP A 40 10.21 -11.95 -27.80
N HIS A 41 10.26 -10.68 -28.24
CA HIS A 41 10.80 -10.33 -29.55
C HIS A 41 12.29 -9.99 -29.57
N PHE A 42 12.85 -9.46 -28.48
CA PHE A 42 14.18 -8.84 -28.49
C PHE A 42 15.19 -9.46 -27.51
N THR A 43 14.82 -10.48 -26.73
CA THR A 43 15.76 -11.10 -25.78
C THR A 43 15.90 -12.60 -26.00
N ASP A 44 17.13 -13.09 -25.81
CA ASP A 44 17.43 -14.53 -25.85
C ASP A 44 16.65 -15.28 -24.76
N PHE A 45 16.39 -14.62 -23.63
CA PHE A 45 15.57 -15.18 -22.55
C PHE A 45 14.16 -15.53 -23.05
N GLY A 46 13.48 -14.60 -23.72
CA GLY A 46 12.13 -14.86 -24.24
C GLY A 46 12.12 -16.00 -25.26
N GLN A 47 13.09 -16.00 -26.19
CA GLN A 47 13.20 -17.04 -27.21
C GLN A 47 13.52 -18.43 -26.65
N THR A 48 14.25 -18.49 -25.54
CA THR A 48 14.65 -19.74 -24.88
C THR A 48 13.54 -20.27 -23.97
N TYR A 49 12.98 -19.42 -23.11
CA TYR A 49 12.15 -19.84 -21.98
C TYR A 49 10.65 -19.67 -22.20
N PHE A 50 10.20 -18.70 -23.00
CA PHE A 50 8.76 -18.46 -23.16
C PHE A 50 8.11 -19.44 -24.15
N SER A 51 6.88 -19.83 -23.85
CA SER A 51 6.03 -20.60 -24.75
C SER A 51 5.11 -19.65 -25.54
N ALA A 52 4.88 -19.93 -26.83
CA ALA A 52 4.00 -19.09 -27.65
C ALA A 52 2.55 -19.07 -27.12
N GLU A 53 2.08 -20.22 -26.62
CA GLU A 53 0.75 -20.35 -25.99
C GLU A 53 0.68 -19.58 -24.67
N GLY A 54 1.75 -19.64 -23.87
CA GLY A 54 1.89 -18.91 -22.63
C GLY A 54 1.89 -17.40 -22.80
N VAL A 55 2.64 -16.90 -23.79
CA VAL A 55 2.64 -15.47 -24.15
C VAL A 55 1.26 -15.04 -24.62
N ARG A 56 0.60 -15.84 -25.46
CA ARG A 56 -0.79 -15.54 -25.89
C ARG A 56 -1.75 -15.49 -24.71
N LEU A 57 -1.70 -16.47 -23.81
CA LEU A 57 -2.53 -16.50 -22.60
C LEU A 57 -2.24 -15.30 -21.70
N ASN A 58 -0.97 -14.95 -21.53
CA ASN A 58 -0.54 -13.78 -20.77
C ASN A 58 -1.16 -12.50 -21.34
N LEU A 59 -1.06 -12.28 -22.65
CA LEU A 59 -1.65 -11.12 -23.32
C LEU A 59 -3.18 -11.07 -23.16
N ILE A 60 -3.87 -12.22 -23.27
CA ILE A 60 -5.32 -12.30 -23.04
C ILE A 60 -5.67 -11.87 -21.61
N VAL A 61 -4.96 -12.41 -20.62
CA VAL A 61 -5.16 -12.09 -19.19
C VAL A 61 -4.91 -10.61 -18.92
N VAL A 62 -3.80 -10.07 -19.44
CA VAL A 62 -3.43 -8.66 -19.24
C VAL A 62 -4.44 -7.74 -19.93
N CYS A 63 -4.84 -8.02 -21.17
CA CYS A 63 -5.86 -7.25 -21.87
C CYS A 63 -7.22 -7.30 -21.16
N ALA A 64 -7.66 -8.48 -20.71
CA ALA A 64 -8.91 -8.62 -19.95
C ALA A 64 -8.87 -7.83 -18.63
N GLY A 65 -7.73 -7.87 -17.94
CA GLY A 65 -7.47 -7.03 -16.76
C GLY A 65 -7.53 -5.53 -17.09
N MET A 66 -6.87 -5.09 -18.16
CA MET A 66 -6.89 -3.70 -18.59
C MET A 66 -8.29 -3.20 -18.90
N VAL A 67 -9.13 -4.02 -19.57
CA VAL A 67 -10.52 -3.65 -19.87
C VAL A 67 -11.29 -3.32 -18.58
N GLY A 68 -11.19 -4.16 -17.54
CA GLY A 68 -11.88 -3.84 -16.28
C GLY A 68 -11.27 -2.64 -15.55
N TRP A 69 -9.96 -2.42 -15.66
CA TRP A 69 -9.34 -1.19 -15.14
C TRP A 69 -9.84 0.07 -15.85
N PHE A 70 -9.96 0.05 -17.18
CA PHE A 70 -10.56 1.15 -17.95
C PHE A 70 -12.02 1.38 -17.57
N LEU A 71 -12.81 0.31 -17.38
CA LEU A 71 -14.20 0.42 -16.93
C LEU A 71 -14.29 1.05 -15.54
N LEU A 72 -13.49 0.59 -14.58
CA LEU A 72 -13.46 1.17 -13.23
C LEU A 72 -13.00 2.63 -13.23
N ALA A 73 -11.97 2.97 -14.01
CA ALA A 73 -11.53 4.34 -14.17
C ALA A 73 -12.63 5.21 -14.78
N GLY A 74 -13.32 4.74 -15.82
CA GLY A 74 -14.44 5.43 -16.45
C GLY A 74 -15.61 5.66 -15.51
N VAL A 75 -16.02 4.62 -14.76
CA VAL A 75 -17.07 4.72 -13.73
C VAL A 75 -16.67 5.68 -12.62
N GLY A 76 -15.42 5.62 -12.15
CA GLY A 76 -14.90 6.53 -11.12
C GLY A 76 -14.89 7.99 -11.57
N LEU A 77 -14.45 8.26 -12.80
CA LEU A 77 -14.48 9.61 -13.39
C LEU A 77 -15.93 10.10 -13.58
N TRP A 78 -16.84 9.23 -13.99
CA TRP A 78 -18.26 9.56 -14.10
C TRP A 78 -18.90 9.88 -12.74
N LEU A 79 -18.62 9.09 -11.71
CA LEU A 79 -19.06 9.33 -10.34
C LEU A 79 -18.53 10.68 -9.81
N ARG A 80 -17.25 10.97 -10.09
CA ARG A 80 -16.62 12.25 -9.75
C ARG A 80 -17.30 13.42 -10.45
N ALA A 81 -17.60 13.30 -11.75
CA ALA A 81 -18.32 14.34 -12.51
C ALA A 81 -19.72 14.59 -11.94
N LYS A 82 -20.38 13.55 -11.42
CA LYS A 82 -21.68 13.64 -10.74
C LYS A 82 -21.61 14.00 -9.26
N ARG A 83 -20.40 14.25 -8.70
CA ARG A 83 -20.15 14.50 -7.27
C ARG A 83 -20.78 13.44 -6.36
N ARG A 84 -20.77 12.18 -6.81
CA ARG A 84 -21.27 11.02 -6.05
C ARG A 84 -20.10 10.22 -5.50
N SER A 85 -20.23 9.77 -4.25
CA SER A 85 -19.21 8.98 -3.54
C SER A 85 -19.83 7.71 -2.94
N PRO A 86 -20.35 6.78 -3.76
CA PRO A 86 -20.94 5.55 -3.24
C PRO A 86 -19.89 4.75 -2.44
N PRO A 87 -20.23 4.24 -1.25
CA PRO A 87 -19.26 3.58 -0.37
C PRO A 87 -18.74 2.26 -0.97
N TYR A 88 -19.56 1.55 -1.75
CA TYR A 88 -19.23 0.24 -2.33
C TYR A 88 -18.26 0.29 -3.52
N PHE A 89 -18.04 1.45 -4.14
CA PHE A 89 -17.18 1.54 -5.33
C PHE A 89 -15.72 1.20 -4.99
N ALA A 90 -15.24 1.62 -3.83
CA ALA A 90 -13.91 1.26 -3.34
C ALA A 90 -13.79 -0.25 -3.10
N THR A 91 -14.79 -0.87 -2.48
CA THR A 91 -14.84 -2.33 -2.25
C THR A 91 -14.79 -3.11 -3.57
N ILE A 92 -15.59 -2.70 -4.58
CA ILE A 92 -15.58 -3.32 -5.91
C ILE A 92 -14.20 -3.21 -6.55
N MET A 93 -13.58 -2.03 -6.50
CA MET A 93 -12.24 -1.80 -7.06
C MET A 93 -11.18 -2.67 -6.36
N VAL A 94 -11.23 -2.79 -5.03
CA VAL A 94 -10.29 -3.60 -4.25
C VAL A 94 -10.47 -5.10 -4.49
N ILE A 95 -11.71 -5.58 -4.68
CA ILE A 95 -11.97 -6.97 -5.08
C ILE A 95 -11.44 -7.20 -6.50
N TYR A 96 -11.72 -6.29 -7.42
CA TYR A 96 -11.24 -6.39 -8.80
C TYR A 96 -9.71 -6.35 -8.89
N TYR A 97 -9.04 -5.54 -8.05
CA TYR A 97 -7.58 -5.51 -7.96
C TYR A 97 -7.01 -6.91 -7.79
N GLY A 98 -7.53 -7.62 -6.79
CA GLY A 98 -7.18 -9.01 -6.52
C GLY A 98 -7.47 -9.95 -7.69
N LEU A 99 -8.73 -9.95 -8.15
CA LEU A 99 -9.19 -10.84 -9.22
C LEU A 99 -8.44 -10.63 -10.55
N SER A 100 -8.00 -9.41 -10.83
CA SER A 100 -7.21 -9.10 -12.04
C SER A 100 -5.78 -9.63 -11.97
N LEU A 101 -5.23 -9.81 -10.76
CA LEU A 101 -3.85 -10.26 -10.55
C LEU A 101 -3.76 -11.78 -10.40
N VAL A 102 -4.74 -12.46 -9.80
CA VAL A 102 -4.71 -13.92 -9.60
C VAL A 102 -4.42 -14.72 -10.89
N PRO A 103 -5.11 -14.46 -12.04
CA PRO A 103 -4.78 -15.13 -13.29
C PRO A 103 -3.39 -14.78 -13.82
N LEU A 104 -2.90 -13.57 -13.55
CA LEU A 104 -1.55 -13.16 -13.94
C LEU A 104 -0.49 -13.92 -13.15
N LEU A 105 -0.71 -14.09 -11.84
CA LEU A 105 0.14 -14.91 -10.96
C LEU A 105 0.15 -16.37 -11.39
N TYR A 106 -0.98 -16.91 -11.84
CA TYR A 106 -1.02 -18.25 -12.43
C TYR A 106 -0.11 -18.36 -13.65
N VAL A 107 -0.25 -17.44 -14.61
CA VAL A 107 0.52 -17.45 -15.87
C VAL A 107 2.02 -17.35 -15.64
N ILE A 108 2.44 -16.51 -14.70
CA ILE A 108 3.84 -16.23 -14.36
C ILE A 108 4.44 -17.27 -13.39
N GLY A 109 3.60 -17.91 -12.59
CA GLY A 109 3.99 -18.82 -11.51
C GLY A 109 3.62 -18.25 -10.14
N ILE A 110 2.85 -19.04 -9.40
CA ILE A 110 2.29 -18.68 -8.08
C ILE A 110 3.39 -18.60 -7.01
N ALA A 111 4.47 -19.38 -7.14
CA ALA A 111 5.58 -19.39 -6.19
C ALA A 111 6.71 -18.45 -6.62
N THR A 112 6.39 -17.16 -6.77
CA THR A 112 7.36 -16.12 -7.20
C THR A 112 7.45 -14.98 -6.17
N PRO A 113 8.58 -14.25 -6.10
CA PRO A 113 8.70 -13.06 -5.24
C PRO A 113 7.62 -12.00 -5.51
N LEU A 114 7.20 -11.88 -6.78
CA LEU A 114 6.10 -10.99 -7.17
C LEU A 114 4.78 -11.39 -6.49
N THR A 115 4.48 -12.69 -6.42
CA THR A 115 3.28 -13.20 -5.72
C THR A 115 3.30 -12.84 -4.24
N GLY A 116 4.42 -13.09 -3.56
CA GLY A 116 4.57 -12.74 -2.15
C GLY A 116 4.42 -11.24 -1.89
N GLY A 117 5.05 -10.41 -2.73
CA GLY A 117 4.94 -8.96 -2.61
C GLY A 117 3.54 -8.42 -2.88
N VAL A 118 2.82 -8.97 -3.85
CA VAL A 118 1.42 -8.58 -4.12
C VAL A 118 0.49 -9.07 -3.03
N LEU A 119 0.57 -10.34 -2.61
CA LEU A 119 -0.34 -10.93 -1.62
C LEU A 119 -0.16 -10.33 -0.22
N LEU A 120 1.05 -9.89 0.14
CA LEU A 120 1.30 -9.28 1.45
C LEU A 120 1.28 -7.74 1.38
N GLY A 121 1.94 -7.16 0.37
CA GLY A 121 2.11 -5.71 0.24
C GLY A 121 0.84 -4.98 -0.17
N ALA A 122 0.06 -5.53 -1.10
CA ALA A 122 -1.15 -4.84 -1.57
C ALA A 122 -2.24 -4.76 -0.50
N PRO A 123 -2.51 -5.80 0.32
CA PRO A 123 -3.44 -5.67 1.44
C PRO A 123 -2.97 -4.68 2.49
N LEU A 124 -1.67 -4.61 2.79
CA LEU A 124 -1.13 -3.62 3.74
C LEU A 124 -1.46 -2.19 3.30
N VAL A 125 -1.19 -1.86 2.03
CA VAL A 125 -1.55 -0.56 1.43
C VAL A 125 -3.06 -0.38 1.42
N GLY A 126 -3.79 -1.42 1.02
CA GLY A 126 -5.25 -1.42 0.96
C GLY A 126 -5.89 -1.11 2.32
N PHE A 127 -5.43 -1.74 3.40
CA PHE A 127 -5.96 -1.53 4.76
C PHE A 127 -5.83 -0.08 5.20
N ILE A 128 -4.69 0.52 4.91
CA ILE A 128 -4.43 1.93 5.23
C ILE A 128 -5.35 2.84 4.42
N MET A 129 -5.54 2.55 3.13
CA MET A 129 -6.28 3.44 2.23
C MET A 129 -7.80 3.30 2.32
N PHE A 130 -8.31 2.08 2.51
CA PHE A 130 -9.73 1.72 2.38
C PHE A 130 -10.33 1.08 3.63
N GLY A 131 -9.51 0.77 4.63
CA GLY A 131 -9.96 0.14 5.87
C GLY A 131 -9.99 -1.39 5.80
N PHE A 132 -10.05 -1.99 6.99
CA PHE A 132 -9.88 -3.43 7.17
C PHE A 132 -10.97 -4.27 6.50
N ARG A 133 -12.25 -3.89 6.71
CA ARG A 133 -13.40 -4.70 6.28
C ARG A 133 -13.48 -4.90 4.77
N ASP A 134 -13.29 -3.82 4.00
CA ASP A 134 -13.39 -3.86 2.54
C ASP A 134 -12.28 -4.68 1.89
N VAL A 135 -11.07 -4.59 2.46
CA VAL A 135 -9.88 -5.26 1.94
C VAL A 135 -9.87 -6.74 2.32
N MET A 136 -10.39 -7.11 3.49
CA MET A 136 -10.40 -8.51 3.93
C MET A 136 -11.19 -9.42 3.01
N TRP A 137 -12.31 -8.95 2.45
CA TRP A 137 -13.03 -9.74 1.45
C TRP A 137 -12.19 -10.03 0.22
N SER A 138 -11.45 -9.04 -0.28
CA SER A 138 -10.53 -9.24 -1.41
C SER A 138 -9.43 -10.24 -1.04
N VAL A 139 -8.79 -10.09 0.12
CA VAL A 139 -7.74 -11.02 0.58
C VAL A 139 -8.25 -12.46 0.65
N VAL A 140 -9.41 -12.70 1.26
CA VAL A 140 -9.99 -14.04 1.35
C VAL A 140 -10.25 -14.63 -0.04
N LEU A 141 -10.85 -13.84 -0.94
CA LEU A 141 -11.11 -14.29 -2.32
C LEU A 141 -9.82 -14.60 -3.08
N ASN A 142 -8.78 -13.78 -2.93
CA ASN A 142 -7.49 -14.00 -3.58
C ASN A 142 -6.75 -15.21 -3.03
N LEU A 143 -6.82 -15.45 -1.71
CA LEU A 143 -6.24 -16.63 -1.08
C LEU A 143 -6.95 -17.91 -1.52
N ILE A 144 -8.28 -17.89 -1.63
CA ILE A 144 -9.05 -19.02 -2.18
C ILE A 144 -8.66 -19.24 -3.64
N GLY A 145 -8.58 -18.18 -4.45
CA GLY A 145 -8.18 -18.26 -5.86
C GLY A 145 -6.77 -18.84 -6.02
N ALA A 146 -5.78 -18.28 -5.32
CA ALA A 146 -4.40 -18.75 -5.33
C ALA A 146 -4.27 -20.19 -4.80
N GLY A 147 -4.98 -20.54 -3.72
CA GLY A 147 -5.01 -21.88 -3.16
C GLY A 147 -5.63 -22.89 -4.13
N THR A 148 -6.72 -22.51 -4.81
CA THR A 148 -7.37 -23.34 -5.83
C THR A 148 -6.43 -23.59 -7.01
N LEU A 149 -5.79 -22.54 -7.52
CA LEU A 149 -4.82 -22.67 -8.61
C LEU A 149 -3.62 -23.53 -8.19
N THR A 150 -3.12 -23.35 -6.96
CA THR A 150 -2.04 -24.17 -6.39
C THR A 150 -2.44 -25.64 -6.30
N ALA A 151 -3.66 -25.94 -5.85
CA ALA A 151 -4.17 -27.30 -5.78
C ALA A 151 -4.36 -27.92 -7.18
N LEU A 152 -4.93 -27.18 -8.12
CA LEU A 152 -5.13 -27.67 -9.49
C LEU A 152 -3.80 -27.91 -10.22
N THR A 153 -2.79 -27.06 -9.99
CA THR A 153 -1.44 -27.25 -10.54
C THR A 153 -0.72 -28.42 -9.88
N SER A 154 -0.81 -28.59 -8.57
CA SER A 154 -0.14 -29.70 -7.87
C SER A 154 -0.75 -31.06 -8.18
N LEU A 155 -2.07 -31.11 -8.45
CA LEU A 155 -2.78 -32.32 -8.90
C LEU A 155 -2.59 -32.60 -10.41
N GLY A 156 -1.95 -31.69 -11.15
CA GLY A 156 -1.70 -31.85 -12.58
C GLY A 156 -2.90 -31.58 -13.50
N TYR A 157 -3.99 -30.98 -13.00
CA TYR A 157 -5.15 -30.62 -13.82
C TYR A 157 -4.89 -29.45 -14.75
N ILE A 158 -4.05 -28.50 -14.33
CA ILE A 158 -3.62 -27.35 -15.13
C ILE A 158 -2.09 -27.19 -15.05
N PRO A 159 -1.43 -26.67 -16.10
CA PRO A 159 0.03 -26.48 -16.08
C PRO A 159 0.44 -25.38 -15.11
N TYR A 160 1.59 -25.54 -14.44
CA TYR A 160 2.21 -24.47 -13.63
C TYR A 160 2.94 -23.47 -14.53
N ALA A 161 2.77 -22.17 -14.27
CA ALA A 161 3.47 -21.07 -14.95
C ALA A 161 3.48 -21.21 -16.49
N PRO A 162 2.31 -21.30 -17.16
CA PRO A 162 2.20 -21.60 -18.58
C PRO A 162 2.91 -20.59 -19.50
N LEU A 163 3.33 -19.41 -19.00
CA LEU A 163 4.20 -18.49 -19.72
C LEU A 163 5.49 -19.17 -20.20
N PHE A 164 6.00 -20.13 -19.42
CA PHE A 164 7.23 -20.84 -19.70
C PHE A 164 6.97 -22.12 -20.49
N ARG A 165 7.97 -22.57 -21.25
CA ARG A 165 7.87 -23.85 -21.94
C ARG A 165 7.93 -25.01 -20.93
N PRO A 166 7.21 -26.11 -21.16
CA PRO A 166 7.24 -27.25 -20.24
C PRO A 166 8.60 -27.96 -20.18
N ASP A 167 9.38 -27.94 -21.26
CA ASP A 167 10.67 -28.64 -21.40
C ASP A 167 11.81 -28.01 -20.59
N VAL A 168 11.77 -26.69 -20.39
CA VAL A 168 12.77 -25.97 -19.56
C VAL A 168 12.55 -26.16 -18.05
N GLY A 169 11.41 -26.73 -17.64
CA GLY A 169 11.08 -26.94 -16.23
C GLY A 169 11.20 -25.64 -15.42
N LEU A 170 11.89 -25.68 -14.28
CA LEU A 170 12.12 -24.52 -13.40
C LEU A 170 13.45 -23.78 -13.64
N GLN A 171 14.16 -24.07 -14.74
CA GLN A 171 15.49 -23.49 -15.01
C GLN A 171 15.47 -21.95 -15.07
N TYR A 172 14.36 -21.37 -15.53
CA TYR A 172 14.15 -19.92 -15.60
C TYR A 172 14.23 -19.22 -14.22
N LEU A 173 14.06 -19.94 -13.11
CA LEU A 173 14.21 -19.38 -11.76
C LEU A 173 15.67 -19.05 -11.42
N SER A 174 16.63 -19.67 -12.11
CA SER A 174 18.06 -19.41 -11.94
C SER A 174 18.55 -18.24 -12.81
N GLU A 175 17.72 -17.74 -13.73
CA GLU A 175 18.09 -16.69 -14.67
C GLU A 175 18.01 -15.30 -14.04
N PRO A 176 19.12 -14.54 -13.99
CA PRO A 176 19.13 -13.20 -13.40
C PRO A 176 18.14 -12.24 -14.08
N TYR A 177 17.99 -12.34 -15.40
CA TYR A 177 17.07 -11.49 -16.16
C TYR A 177 15.63 -11.60 -15.65
N TRP A 178 15.17 -12.83 -15.39
CA TRP A 178 13.83 -13.08 -14.88
C TRP A 178 13.66 -12.60 -13.45
N MET A 179 14.58 -12.96 -12.56
CA MET A 179 14.54 -12.56 -11.15
C MET A 179 14.56 -11.03 -11.00
N LEU A 180 15.44 -10.34 -11.73
CA LEU A 180 15.53 -8.89 -11.70
C LEU A 180 14.27 -8.23 -12.26
N SER A 181 13.66 -8.81 -13.30
CA SER A 181 12.38 -8.30 -13.84
C SER A 181 11.27 -8.40 -12.79
N LEU A 182 11.14 -9.54 -12.09
CA LEU A 182 10.16 -9.69 -11.00
C LEU A 182 10.40 -8.70 -9.85
N LEU A 183 11.66 -8.50 -9.47
CA LEU A 183 12.03 -7.50 -8.47
C LEU A 183 11.68 -6.07 -8.92
N ALA A 184 11.93 -5.74 -10.19
CA ALA A 184 11.58 -4.45 -10.74
C ALA A 184 10.06 -4.20 -10.70
N PHE A 185 9.23 -5.22 -10.99
CA PHE A 185 7.77 -5.09 -10.92
C PHE A 185 7.23 -4.91 -9.50
N VAL A 186 7.83 -5.56 -8.49
CA VAL A 186 7.36 -5.46 -7.10
C VAL A 186 7.87 -4.19 -6.40
N THR A 187 8.99 -3.62 -6.86
CA THR A 187 9.65 -2.47 -6.21
C THR A 187 8.71 -1.26 -6.04
N PRO A 188 7.95 -0.80 -7.06
CA PRO A 188 7.03 0.33 -6.89
C PRO A 188 5.97 0.10 -5.81
N LEU A 189 5.46 -1.12 -5.67
CA LEU A 189 4.49 -1.48 -4.63
C LEU A 189 5.12 -1.36 -3.24
N ILE A 190 6.33 -1.91 -3.08
CA ILE A 190 7.08 -1.84 -1.81
C ILE A 190 7.38 -0.39 -1.45
N LEU A 191 7.91 0.41 -2.38
CA LEU A 191 8.20 1.82 -2.14
C LEU A 191 6.94 2.62 -1.77
N THR A 192 5.81 2.33 -2.42
CA THR A 192 4.52 2.96 -2.10
C THR A 192 4.06 2.57 -0.69
N ALA A 193 4.18 1.30 -0.32
CA ALA A 193 3.84 0.81 1.02
C ALA A 193 4.69 1.47 2.11
N PHE A 194 6.02 1.54 1.91
CA PHE A 194 6.92 2.24 2.82
C PHE A 194 6.63 3.74 2.88
N GLY A 195 6.38 4.39 1.74
CA GLY A 195 6.05 5.81 1.69
C GLY A 195 4.78 6.15 2.46
N ILE A 196 3.70 5.38 2.26
CA ILE A 196 2.44 5.56 2.99
C ILE A 196 2.63 5.31 4.48
N THR A 197 3.33 4.22 4.84
CA THR A 197 3.58 3.86 6.24
C THR A 197 4.42 4.93 6.95
N TYR A 198 5.45 5.43 6.29
CA TYR A 198 6.27 6.54 6.79
C TYR A 198 5.43 7.80 7.01
N SER A 199 4.57 8.18 6.06
CA SER A 199 3.66 9.32 6.23
C SER A 199 2.70 9.15 7.41
N LEU A 200 2.19 7.94 7.64
CA LEU A 200 1.35 7.65 8.81
C LEU A 200 2.12 7.79 10.12
N LEU A 201 3.31 7.22 10.21
CA LEU A 201 4.17 7.29 11.40
C LEU A 201 4.51 8.74 11.75
N THR A 202 4.88 9.54 10.76
CA THR A 202 5.17 10.97 10.96
C THR A 202 3.95 11.74 11.44
N ARG A 203 2.76 11.48 10.87
CA ARG A 203 1.49 12.07 11.34
C ARG A 203 1.16 11.67 12.77
N TRP A 204 1.41 10.41 13.11
CA TRP A 204 1.16 9.89 14.45
C TRP A 204 2.05 10.58 15.49
N HIS A 205 3.35 10.67 15.24
CA HIS A 205 4.28 11.39 16.13
C HIS A 205 3.95 12.87 16.26
N ALA A 206 3.57 13.55 15.17
CA ALA A 206 3.17 14.95 15.23
C ALA A 206 1.92 15.15 16.11
N ARG A 207 0.90 14.28 15.96
CA ARG A 207 -0.31 14.33 16.79
C ARG A 207 -0.05 13.97 18.24
N GLU A 208 0.84 13.03 18.49
CA GLU A 208 1.28 12.67 19.84
C GLU A 208 1.97 13.84 20.53
N ALA A 209 2.90 14.52 19.84
CA ALA A 209 3.57 15.71 20.36
C ALA A 209 2.60 16.86 20.65
N GLU A 210 1.60 17.07 19.78
CA GLU A 210 0.56 18.07 19.98
C GLU A 210 -0.34 17.73 21.18
N ALA A 211 -0.75 16.47 21.31
CA ALA A 211 -1.53 15.99 22.46
C ALA A 211 -0.76 16.13 23.78
N LEU A 212 0.53 15.80 23.78
CA LEU A 212 1.43 16.01 24.92
C LEU A 212 1.50 17.49 25.29
N LYS A 213 1.72 18.38 24.32
CA LYS A 213 1.75 19.83 24.55
C LYS A 213 0.45 20.30 25.21
N MET A 214 -0.71 19.94 24.63
CA MET A 214 -2.01 20.29 25.21
C MET A 214 -2.23 19.72 26.62
N SER A 215 -1.68 18.53 26.92
CA SER A 215 -1.77 17.91 28.25
C SER A 215 -0.89 18.57 29.31
N LEU A 216 0.13 19.33 28.89
CA LEU A 216 1.11 19.98 29.77
C LEU A 216 0.92 21.50 29.86
N THR A 217 0.08 22.09 29.01
CA THR A 217 -0.21 23.52 29.01
C THR A 217 -1.61 23.81 29.52
N ASP A 218 -1.77 24.91 30.26
CA ASP A 218 -3.06 25.48 30.61
C ASP A 218 -3.70 26.14 29.39
N TYR A 219 -4.97 25.84 29.12
CA TYR A 219 -5.65 26.29 27.91
C TYR A 219 -5.92 27.81 27.89
N LEU A 220 -6.15 28.42 29.05
CA LEU A 220 -6.51 29.85 29.15
C LEU A 220 -5.28 30.75 29.03
N THR A 221 -4.16 30.34 29.62
CA THR A 221 -2.95 31.16 29.75
C THR A 221 -1.81 30.74 28.82
N GLY A 222 -1.85 29.52 28.28
CA GLY A 222 -0.76 28.92 27.49
C GLY A 222 0.49 28.58 28.31
N ALA A 223 0.48 28.85 29.62
CA ALA A 223 1.56 28.51 30.54
C ALA A 223 1.57 27.00 30.83
N SER A 224 2.67 26.49 31.38
CA SER A 224 2.70 25.13 31.91
C SER A 224 1.61 24.93 32.95
N ASN A 225 0.82 23.87 32.82
CA ASN A 225 -0.20 23.56 33.80
C ASN A 225 0.43 23.06 35.11
N ARG A 226 -0.40 22.95 36.15
CA ARG A 226 0.04 22.52 37.48
C ARG A 226 0.85 21.22 37.46
N ARG A 227 0.44 20.23 36.64
CA ARG A 227 1.14 18.94 36.55
C ARG A 227 2.54 19.12 35.97
N ALA A 228 2.66 19.81 34.84
CA ALA A 228 3.94 20.09 34.20
C ALA A 228 4.90 20.85 35.13
N VAL A 229 4.39 21.84 35.87
CA VAL A 229 5.18 22.60 36.86
C VAL A 229 5.68 21.69 37.99
N LEU A 230 4.82 20.83 38.54
CA LEU A 230 5.21 19.91 39.62
C LEU A 230 6.24 18.87 39.15
N ASP A 231 6.09 18.33 37.93
CA ASP A 231 7.05 17.37 37.36
C ASP A 231 8.45 18.00 37.19
N VAL A 232 8.52 19.25 36.72
CA VAL A 232 9.77 20.01 36.61
C VAL A 232 10.38 20.28 37.98
N ILE A 233 9.59 20.76 38.95
CA ILE A 233 10.06 21.01 40.32
C ILE A 233 10.63 19.72 40.94
N GLN A 234 9.96 18.59 40.77
CA GLN A 234 10.41 17.32 41.34
C GLN A 234 11.69 16.79 40.68
N THR A 235 11.82 16.99 39.37
CA THR A 235 13.05 16.66 38.62
C THR A 235 14.23 17.51 39.10
N GLU A 236 14.04 18.83 39.19
CA GLU A 236 15.08 19.76 39.65
C GLU A 236 15.47 19.53 41.10
N LEU A 237 14.51 19.26 42.00
CA LEU A 237 14.79 18.89 43.39
C LEU A 237 15.68 17.64 43.51
N THR A 238 15.56 16.70 42.57
CA THR A 238 16.40 15.49 42.54
C THR A 238 17.83 15.83 42.12
N SER A 239 18.00 16.73 41.16
CA SER A 239 19.32 17.21 40.71
C SER A 239 20.01 18.09 41.77
N VAL A 240 19.26 18.98 42.41
CA VAL A 240 19.72 19.83 43.51
C VAL A 240 20.25 19.01 44.68
N ARG A 241 19.59 17.91 45.03
CA ARG A 241 20.06 16.98 46.08
C ARG A 241 21.40 16.32 45.76
N LYS A 242 21.75 16.17 44.48
CA LYS A 242 23.02 15.58 44.05
C LYS A 242 24.14 16.62 43.97
N ASP A 243 23.84 17.80 43.42
CA ASP A 243 24.87 18.80 43.07
C ASP A 243 24.95 19.98 44.05
N SER A 244 24.13 20.00 45.11
CA SER A 244 24.05 21.07 46.13
C SER A 244 23.89 22.48 45.54
N ARG A 245 23.17 22.61 44.41
CA ARG A 245 22.89 23.89 43.77
C ARG A 245 21.67 24.58 44.40
N PRO A 246 21.70 25.90 44.64
CA PRO A 246 20.52 26.61 45.14
C PRO A 246 19.38 26.61 44.11
N PHE A 247 18.15 26.36 44.57
CA PHE A 247 16.92 26.32 43.75
C PHE A 247 15.82 27.15 44.42
N VAL A 248 15.10 27.94 43.62
CA VAL A 248 14.06 28.87 44.10
C VAL A 248 12.77 28.62 43.33
N VAL A 249 11.64 28.58 44.05
CA VAL A 249 10.29 28.55 43.47
C VAL A 249 9.57 29.82 43.89
N ALA A 250 9.04 30.56 42.92
CA ALA A 250 8.20 31.74 43.15
C ALA A 250 6.74 31.40 42.82
N ILE A 251 5.83 31.74 43.73
CA ILE A 251 4.38 31.61 43.54
C ILE A 251 3.81 33.03 43.55
N LEU A 252 3.14 33.41 42.47
CA LEU A 252 2.49 34.70 42.32
C LEU A 252 0.98 34.47 42.25
N ASP A 253 0.23 35.28 43.00
CA ASP A 253 -1.23 35.32 42.96
C ASP A 253 -1.70 36.69 42.47
N LEU A 254 -2.82 36.75 41.75
CA LEU A 254 -3.38 38.00 41.22
C LEU A 254 -4.48 38.51 42.15
N ASP A 255 -4.17 39.57 42.90
CA ASP A 255 -5.15 40.26 43.73
C ASP A 255 -6.26 40.88 42.86
N HIS A 256 -7.50 40.87 43.35
CA HIS A 256 -8.68 41.45 42.69
C HIS A 256 -9.16 40.77 41.39
N PHE A 257 -8.81 39.50 41.12
CA PHE A 257 -9.24 38.77 39.90
C PHE A 257 -10.76 38.73 39.62
N LYS A 258 -11.62 39.01 40.62
CA LYS A 258 -13.09 38.93 40.50
C LYS A 258 -13.83 40.29 40.42
N GLN A 259 -13.13 41.42 40.46
CA GLN A 259 -13.72 42.77 40.42
C GLN A 259 -13.92 43.25 38.98
#